data_AF-A0A9W2X6R7-F1
#
_entry.id   AF-A0A9W2X6R7-F1
#
_cell.length_a   1.000
_cell.length_b   1.000
_cell.length_c   1.000
_cell.angle_alpha   90.00
_cell.angle_beta   90.00
_cell.angle_gamma   90.00
#
_symmetry.space_group_name_H-M   'P 1'
#
loop_
_entity.id
_entity.type
_entity.pdbx_description
1 polymer ?
#
loop_
_entity_poly.entity_id
_entity_poly.type
_entity_poly.pdbx_seq_one_letter_code
_entity_poly.pdbx_strand_id
1 'polypeptide(L)'
;MAEARPGPAAGAQLSGLPDHSPLLQPSLAELRRRAGEAGARPARRPLSDAFLLRFLRARDFDLDLAWRIHMHGDNYKQRLLQHFPDILPVEYGGEEYSMEDICQEWTNFVMKSENYLSSISQTVKGEEVI
;
A
#
# COMPACT_ATOMS: atom_id res chain seq x y z
N MET A 1 19.99 8.15 -14.38
CA MET A 1 18.82 8.68 -15.11
C MET A 1 17.67 8.70 -14.12
N ALA A 2 17.35 9.86 -13.55
CA ALA A 2 16.22 9.97 -12.62
C ALA A 2 14.94 10.08 -13.46
N GLU A 3 14.12 9.02 -13.48
CA GLU A 3 12.77 9.14 -14.04
C GLU A 3 11.99 10.18 -13.24
N ALA A 4 11.44 11.17 -13.95
CA ALA A 4 10.58 12.17 -13.37
C ALA A 4 9.34 11.48 -12.81
N ARG A 5 9.24 11.42 -11.48
CA ARG A 5 8.02 10.99 -10.78
C ARG A 5 6.84 11.81 -11.33
N PRO A 6 5.78 11.17 -11.86
CA PRO A 6 4.57 11.89 -12.18
C PRO A 6 4.09 12.59 -10.90
N GLY A 7 3.90 13.91 -10.96
CA GLY A 7 3.38 14.65 -9.81
C GLY A 7 2.00 14.12 -9.40
N PRO A 8 1.58 14.30 -8.13
CA PRO A 8 0.31 13.77 -7.62
C PRO A 8 -0.92 14.20 -8.46
N ALA A 9 -0.86 15.38 -9.09
CA ALA A 9 -1.88 15.86 -10.01
C ALA A 9 -2.01 15.03 -11.30
N ALA A 10 -0.92 14.44 -11.81
CA ALA A 10 -0.94 13.56 -12.98
C ALA A 10 -1.52 12.19 -12.60
N GLY A 11 -1.21 11.70 -11.40
CA GLY A 11 -1.72 10.45 -10.86
C GLY A 11 -3.25 10.40 -10.78
N ALA A 12 -3.85 11.43 -10.18
CA ALA A 12 -5.30 11.55 -10.06
C ALA A 12 -6.02 11.60 -11.42
N GLN A 13 -5.42 12.24 -12.43
CA GLN A 13 -5.96 12.29 -13.79
C GLN A 13 -5.97 10.91 -14.45
N LEU A 14 -4.88 10.14 -14.28
CA LEU A 14 -4.79 8.78 -14.82
C LEU A 14 -5.77 7.82 -14.12
N SER A 15 -5.98 7.99 -12.81
CA SER A 15 -6.94 7.21 -12.02
C SER A 15 -8.37 7.27 -12.56
N GLY A 16 -8.78 8.43 -13.09
CA GLY A 16 -10.11 8.65 -13.65
C GLY A 16 -10.33 8.12 -15.08
N LEU A 17 -9.29 7.64 -15.77
CA LEU A 17 -9.42 7.17 -17.15
C LEU A 17 -10.07 5.79 -17.23
N PRO A 18 -10.81 5.47 -18.32
CA PRO A 18 -11.32 4.12 -18.59
C PRO A 18 -10.20 3.09 -18.74
N ASP A 19 -10.46 1.82 -18.38
CA ASP A 19 -9.46 0.73 -18.37
C ASP A 19 -8.78 0.49 -19.73
N HIS A 20 -9.49 0.75 -20.83
CA HIS A 20 -8.99 0.57 -22.20
C HIS A 20 -8.24 1.80 -22.73
N SER A 21 -8.04 2.83 -21.91
CA SER A 21 -7.34 4.05 -22.33
C SER A 21 -5.88 3.73 -22.67
N PRO A 22 -5.37 4.16 -23.86
CA PRO A 22 -3.99 3.91 -24.25
C PRO A 22 -2.98 4.62 -23.35
N LEU A 23 -3.40 5.67 -22.64
CA LEU A 23 -2.55 6.41 -21.70
C LEU A 23 -2.14 5.58 -20.47
N LEU A 24 -2.84 4.49 -20.18
CA LEU A 24 -2.54 3.60 -19.04
C LEU A 24 -1.48 2.55 -19.38
N GLN A 25 -1.22 2.33 -20.68
CA GLN A 25 -0.37 1.26 -21.17
C GLN A 25 1.09 1.35 -20.71
N PRO A 26 1.75 2.53 -20.64
CA PRO A 26 3.13 2.62 -20.15
C PRO A 26 3.28 2.10 -18.72
N SER A 27 2.40 2.54 -17.82
CA SER A 27 2.42 2.11 -16.40
C SER A 27 2.07 0.64 -16.24
N LEU A 28 1.14 0.11 -17.05
CA LEU A 28 0.80 -1.31 -17.08
C LEU A 28 1.94 -2.19 -17.57
N ALA A 29 2.59 -1.78 -18.68
CA ALA A 29 3.73 -2.49 -19.24
C ALA A 29 4.89 -2.55 -18.24
N GLU A 30 5.17 -1.44 -17.57
CA GLU A 30 6.22 -1.36 -16.57
C GLU A 30 5.89 -2.19 -15.30
N LEU A 31 4.67 -2.11 -14.77
CA LEU A 31 4.26 -2.93 -13.63
C LEU A 31 4.32 -4.43 -13.98
N ARG A 32 3.92 -4.80 -15.20
CA ARG A 32 4.05 -6.18 -15.72
C ARG A 32 5.51 -6.60 -15.84
N ARG A 33 6.39 -5.74 -16.33
CA ARG A 33 7.83 -6.01 -16.43
C ARG A 33 8.42 -6.30 -15.05
N ARG A 34 8.16 -5.44 -14.05
CA ARG A 34 8.61 -5.66 -12.66
C ARG A 34 8.08 -6.97 -12.08
N ALA A 35 6.81 -7.29 -12.32
CA ALA A 35 6.21 -8.55 -11.88
C ALA A 35 6.91 -9.78 -12.49
N GLY A 36 7.28 -9.71 -13.77
CA GLY A 36 8.05 -10.75 -14.45
C GLY A 36 9.46 -10.93 -13.87
N GLU A 37 10.18 -9.83 -13.64
CA GLU A 37 11.54 -9.83 -13.08
C GLU A 37 11.60 -10.33 -11.64
N ALA A 38 10.59 -10.03 -10.82
CA ALA A 38 10.50 -10.50 -9.44
C ALA A 38 10.17 -12.00 -9.31
N GLY A 39 10.06 -12.72 -10.45
CA GLY A 39 9.71 -14.13 -10.45
C GLY A 39 8.34 -14.39 -9.85
N ALA A 40 7.42 -13.41 -9.93
CA ALA A 40 6.04 -13.61 -9.50
C ALA A 40 5.50 -14.79 -10.31
N ARG A 41 5.40 -15.97 -9.68
CA ARG A 41 4.79 -17.14 -10.32
C ARG A 41 3.46 -16.65 -10.87
N PRO A 42 3.18 -16.84 -12.17
CA PRO A 42 1.86 -16.52 -12.68
C PRO A 42 0.90 -17.25 -11.76
N ALA A 43 0.05 -16.49 -11.07
CA ALA A 43 -1.07 -17.08 -10.36
C ALA A 43 -1.78 -17.99 -11.36
N ARG A 44 -2.60 -18.93 -10.88
CA ARG A 44 -3.37 -19.84 -11.76
C ARG A 44 -4.18 -19.11 -12.85
N ARG A 45 -4.27 -17.77 -12.81
CA ARG A 45 -4.69 -16.88 -13.88
C ARG A 45 -3.60 -15.84 -14.23
N PRO A 46 -3.45 -15.49 -15.52
CA PRO A 46 -2.63 -14.35 -15.95
C PRO A 46 -3.05 -13.06 -15.22
N LEU A 47 -2.09 -12.21 -14.90
CA LEU A 47 -2.35 -10.86 -14.39
C LEU A 47 -2.96 -10.02 -15.52
N SER A 48 -4.29 -9.91 -15.56
CA SER A 48 -4.99 -9.10 -16.57
C SER A 48 -4.73 -7.60 -16.35
N ASP A 49 -4.85 -6.81 -17.41
CA ASP A 49 -4.70 -5.35 -17.33
C ASP A 49 -5.65 -4.75 -16.30
N ALA A 50 -6.93 -5.15 -16.34
CA ALA A 50 -7.93 -4.72 -15.36
C ALA A 50 -7.53 -5.05 -13.90
N PHE A 51 -6.78 -6.14 -13.68
CA PHE A 51 -6.28 -6.48 -12.36
C PHE A 51 -5.11 -5.61 -11.94
N LEU A 52 -4.12 -5.43 -12.82
CA LEU A 52 -2.95 -4.57 -12.57
C LEU A 52 -3.34 -3.09 -12.40
N LEU A 53 -4.37 -2.63 -13.10
CA LEU A 53 -4.91 -1.28 -12.95
C LEU A 53 -5.39 -0.99 -11.51
N ARG A 54 -5.83 -2.01 -10.76
CA ARG A 54 -6.25 -1.83 -9.36
C ARG A 54 -5.06 -1.42 -8.47
N PHE A 55 -3.86 -1.91 -8.76
CA PHE A 55 -2.63 -1.58 -8.05
C PHE A 55 -2.23 -0.13 -8.32
N LEU A 56 -2.20 0.23 -9.60
CA LEU A 56 -1.86 1.57 -10.04
C LEU A 56 -2.86 2.58 -9.47
N ARG A 57 -4.17 2.34 -9.62
CA ARG A 57 -5.21 3.24 -9.09
C ARG A 57 -5.22 3.35 -7.57
N ALA A 58 -4.91 2.28 -6.84
CA ALA A 58 -4.86 2.32 -5.37
C ALA A 58 -3.75 3.23 -4.83
N ARG A 59 -2.81 3.66 -5.68
CA ARG A 59 -1.68 4.54 -5.34
C ARG A 59 -1.53 5.69 -6.31
N ASP A 60 -2.63 6.12 -6.96
CA ASP A 60 -2.65 7.25 -7.89
C ASP A 60 -1.57 7.16 -8.97
N PHE A 61 -1.39 5.97 -9.55
CA PHE A 61 -0.38 5.68 -10.57
C PHE A 61 1.07 5.93 -10.12
N ASP A 62 1.34 6.06 -8.82
CA ASP A 62 2.69 5.93 -8.27
C ASP A 62 3.10 4.45 -8.34
N LEU A 63 3.94 4.15 -9.32
CA LEU A 63 4.41 2.82 -9.60
C LEU A 63 5.22 2.20 -8.45
N ASP A 64 5.99 3.00 -7.72
CA ASP A 64 6.82 2.50 -6.63
C ASP A 64 5.96 2.15 -5.41
N LEU A 65 4.93 2.94 -5.14
CA LEU A 65 3.95 2.61 -4.11
C LEU A 65 3.03 1.46 -4.51
N ALA A 66 2.62 1.40 -5.78
CA ALA A 66 1.82 0.29 -6.31
C ALA A 66 2.56 -1.04 -6.21
N TRP A 67 3.88 -1.03 -6.46
CA TRP A 67 4.75 -2.20 -6.32
C TRP A 67 4.85 -2.74 -4.89
N ARG A 68 4.61 -1.90 -3.88
CA ARG A 68 4.62 -2.29 -2.45
C ARG A 68 3.31 -2.91 -1.97
N ILE A 69 2.30 -3.06 -2.83
CA ILE A 69 1.05 -3.72 -2.47
C ILE A 69 1.20 -5.22 -2.71
N HIS A 70 0.92 -6.02 -1.67
CA HIS A 70 0.96 -7.48 -1.74
C HIS A 70 -0.45 -8.06 -1.60
N MET A 71 -0.80 -9.05 -2.44
CA MET A 71 -2.00 -9.87 -2.25
C MET A 71 -1.60 -11.29 -1.90
N HIS A 72 -2.01 -11.72 -0.72
CA HIS A 72 -1.68 -13.05 -0.24
C HIS A 72 -2.78 -14.10 -0.49
N GLY A 73 -4.03 -13.67 -0.74
CA GLY A 73 -5.16 -14.55 -1.06
C GLY A 73 -5.53 -15.47 0.11
N ASP A 74 -6.09 -16.64 -0.19
CA ASP A 74 -6.60 -17.55 0.85
C ASP A 74 -5.49 -18.16 1.72
N ASN A 75 -4.26 -18.27 1.19
CA ASN A 75 -3.09 -18.73 1.94
C ASN A 75 -2.31 -17.56 2.58
N TYR A 76 -3.03 -16.55 3.09
CA TYR A 76 -2.40 -15.34 3.61
C TYR A 76 -1.55 -15.59 4.84
N LYS A 77 -1.98 -16.44 5.78
CA LYS A 77 -1.26 -16.68 7.04
C LYS A 77 0.17 -17.14 6.81
N GLN A 78 0.37 -18.17 5.97
CA GLN A 78 1.71 -18.68 5.67
C GLN A 78 2.61 -17.61 5.03
N ARG A 79 2.06 -16.81 4.11
CA ARG A 79 2.84 -15.79 3.40
C ARG A 79 3.14 -14.59 4.30
N LEU A 80 2.20 -14.18 5.16
CA LEU A 80 2.42 -13.11 6.13
C LEU A 80 3.52 -13.49 7.12
N LEU A 81 3.53 -14.72 7.64
CA LEU A 81 4.57 -15.21 8.54
C LEU A 81 5.97 -15.20 7.92
N GLN A 82 6.10 -15.40 6.60
CA GLN A 82 7.38 -15.29 5.91
C GLN A 82 7.93 -13.86 5.88
N HIS A 83 7.03 -12.86 5.87
CA HIS A 83 7.41 -11.44 5.84
C HIS A 83 7.55 -10.84 7.24
N PHE A 84 6.74 -11.30 8.18
CA PHE A 84 6.64 -10.80 9.55
C PHE A 84 6.76 -11.98 10.51
N PRO A 85 7.97 -12.53 10.68
CA PRO A 85 8.20 -13.61 11.64
C PRO A 85 8.01 -13.08 13.07
N ASP A 86 7.39 -13.89 13.92
CA ASP A 86 7.33 -13.74 15.39
C ASP A 86 6.64 -12.48 15.94
N ILE A 87 6.09 -11.61 15.08
CA ILE A 87 5.44 -10.35 15.50
C ILE A 87 3.94 -10.30 15.24
N LEU A 88 3.38 -11.30 14.55
CA LEU A 88 1.98 -11.28 14.16
C LEU A 88 1.06 -11.63 15.33
N PRO A 89 -0.18 -11.11 15.35
CA PRO A 89 -1.20 -11.56 16.28
C PRO A 89 -1.63 -13.01 16.02
N VAL A 90 -2.23 -13.67 17.03
CA VAL A 90 -2.71 -15.06 16.92
C VAL A 90 -3.71 -15.28 15.80
N GLU A 91 -4.57 -14.30 15.51
CA GLU A 91 -5.57 -14.36 14.44
C GLU A 91 -4.90 -14.49 13.05
N TYR A 92 -3.69 -13.97 12.91
CA TYR A 92 -2.89 -14.00 11.68
C TYR A 92 -1.81 -15.09 11.67
N GLY A 93 -1.73 -15.90 12.74
CA GLY A 93 -0.83 -17.06 12.83
C GLY A 93 0.38 -16.87 13.73
N GLY A 94 0.46 -15.80 14.52
CA GLY A 94 1.45 -15.70 15.59
C GLY A 94 1.04 -16.43 16.86
N GLU A 95 1.87 -16.31 17.91
CA GLU A 95 1.77 -17.17 19.10
C GLU A 95 1.55 -16.40 20.42
N GLU A 96 1.95 -15.11 20.49
CA GLU A 96 2.04 -14.40 21.77
C GLU A 96 0.81 -13.55 22.12
N TYR A 97 0.41 -12.61 21.25
CA TYR A 97 -0.60 -11.60 21.56
C TYR A 97 -1.83 -11.70 20.66
N SER A 98 -3.01 -11.43 21.22
CA SER A 98 -4.24 -11.33 20.43
C SER A 98 -4.36 -9.96 19.77
N MET A 99 -5.15 -9.89 18.70
CA MET A 99 -5.49 -8.62 18.08
C MET A 99 -6.22 -7.69 19.06
N GLU A 100 -7.00 -8.25 19.99
CA GLU A 100 -7.69 -7.48 21.03
C GLU A 100 -6.70 -6.81 21.98
N ASP A 101 -5.71 -7.56 22.48
CA ASP A 101 -4.67 -7.02 23.38
C ASP A 101 -3.89 -5.89 22.70
N ILE A 102 -3.45 -6.10 21.46
CA ILE A 102 -2.70 -5.12 20.69
C ILE A 102 -3.55 -3.86 20.42
N CYS A 103 -4.82 -4.03 20.04
CA CYS A 103 -5.74 -2.91 19.83
C CYS A 103 -5.93 -2.11 21.11
N GLN A 104 -6.09 -2.78 22.24
CA GLN A 104 -6.31 -2.15 23.53
C GLN A 104 -5.07 -1.39 24.01
N GLU A 105 -3.88 -1.99 23.87
CA GLU A 105 -2.61 -1.34 24.21
C GLU A 105 -2.38 -0.07 23.38
N TRP A 106 -2.57 -0.17 22.07
CA TRP A 106 -2.40 0.98 21.17
C TRP A 106 -3.44 2.07 21.44
N THR A 107 -4.70 1.70 21.70
CA THR A 107 -5.75 2.66 22.10
C THR A 107 -5.35 3.40 23.37
N ASN A 108 -4.86 2.68 24.38
CA ASN A 108 -4.40 3.30 25.63
C ASN A 108 -3.21 4.24 25.40
N PHE A 109 -2.28 3.88 24.52
CA PHE A 109 -1.16 4.75 24.15
C PHE A 109 -1.61 6.03 23.46
N VAL A 110 -2.54 5.93 22.50
CA VAL A 110 -3.11 7.10 21.80
C VAL A 110 -3.82 8.03 22.79
N MET A 111 -4.64 7.49 23.69
CA MET A 111 -5.34 8.29 24.72
C MET A 111 -4.35 8.97 25.68
N LYS A 112 -3.29 8.28 26.10
CA LYS A 112 -2.23 8.89 26.94
C LYS A 112 -1.45 9.99 26.21
N SER A 113 -1.44 9.96 24.88
CA SER A 113 -0.70 10.90 24.04
C SER A 113 -1.51 12.15 23.65
N GLU A 114 -2.74 12.33 24.17
CA GLU A 114 -3.66 13.41 23.80
C GLU A 114 -3.01 14.80 23.82
N ASN A 115 -2.27 15.14 24.88
CA ASN A 115 -1.62 16.45 25.01
C ASN A 115 -0.59 16.68 23.89
N TYR A 116 0.17 15.65 23.52
CA TYR A 116 1.12 15.72 22.42
C TYR A 116 0.39 15.85 21.07
N LEU A 117 -0.67 15.08 20.86
CA LEU A 117 -1.48 15.17 19.64
C LEU A 117 -2.13 16.56 19.49
N SER A 118 -2.53 17.19 20.60
CA SER A 118 -3.05 18.56 20.62
C SER A 118 -1.97 19.59 20.26
N SER A 119 -0.75 19.45 20.77
CA SER A 119 0.34 20.40 20.48
C SER A 119 0.77 20.37 19.01
N ILE A 120 0.89 19.18 18.40
CA ILE A 120 1.23 19.07 16.97
C ILE A 120 0.09 19.58 16.07
N SER A 121 -1.17 19.39 16.46
CA SER A 121 -2.34 19.89 15.71
C SER A 121 -2.37 21.43 15.66
N GLN A 122 -1.97 22.08 16.75
CA GLN A 122 -1.88 23.54 16.81
C GLN A 122 -0.68 24.07 16.01
N THR A 123 0.45 23.34 16.04
CA THR A 123 1.68 23.71 15.32
C THR A 123 1.45 23.70 13.80
N VAL A 124 0.77 22.68 13.27
CA VAL A 124 0.46 22.58 11.82
C VAL A 124 -0.46 23.71 11.33
N LYS A 125 -1.25 24.34 12.20
CA LYS A 125 -2.08 25.50 11.84
C LYS A 125 -1.31 26.83 11.86
N GLY A 126 -0.10 26.85 12.41
CA GLY A 126 0.72 28.06 12.56
C GLY A 126 1.67 28.36 11.40
N GLU A 127 1.83 27.43 10.45
CA GLU A 127 2.72 27.56 9.29
C GLU A 127 1.97 27.96 7.99
N GLU A 128 0.87 28.72 8.10
CA GLU A 128 0.38 29.59 7.04
C GLU A 128 0.59 31.06 7.44
N VAL A 129 1.84 31.48 7.59
CA VAL A 129 2.18 32.92 7.63
C VAL A 129 3.46 33.16 6.82
N ILE A 130 3.26 33.96 5.76
CA ILE A 130 4.17 34.61 4.78
C ILE A 130 4.62 33.78 3.57
#